data_AF-A0A351R3G7-F1
#
_entry.id   AF-A0A351R3G7-F1
#
_cell.length_a   1.000
_cell.length_b   1.000
_cell.length_c   1.000
_cell.angle_alpha   90.00
_cell.angle_beta   90.00
_cell.angle_gamma   90.00
#
_symmetry.space_group_name_H-M   'P 1'
#
loop_
_entity.id
_entity.type
_entity.pdbx_description
1 polymer ?
#
loop_
_entity_poly.entity_id
_entity_poly.type
_entity_poly.pdbx_seq_one_letter_code
_entity_poly.pdbx_strand_id
1 'polypeptide(L)'
;VYDYFSLPVFVRENTVLAMGENDQLPDYEYAENVVLHLFEIKDGAEITTEVTDVSGKTVLVANTKREGNTVSVTVDHPQYHPSVMVHGMTGVAIQTELEVNYTDKGVI
;
A
#
# COMPACT_ATOMS: atom_id res chain seq x y z
N VAL A 1 4.85 -8.07 -24.66
CA VAL A 1 4.73 -9.53 -24.86
C VAL A 1 3.87 -10.04 -23.74
N TYR A 2 2.68 -10.54 -24.04
CA TYR A 2 1.85 -11.23 -23.05
C TYR A 2 2.14 -12.72 -23.19
N ASP A 3 2.78 -13.30 -22.18
CA ASP A 3 3.08 -14.73 -22.09
C ASP A 3 2.03 -15.42 -21.20
N TYR A 4 1.99 -16.75 -21.18
CA TYR A 4 1.08 -17.59 -20.41
C TYR A 4 0.98 -17.20 -18.91
N PHE A 5 2.07 -16.68 -18.33
CA PHE A 5 2.12 -16.21 -16.93
C PHE A 5 1.60 -14.79 -16.72
N SER A 6 1.12 -14.11 -17.75
CA SER A 6 0.60 -12.75 -17.65
C SER A 6 -0.90 -12.72 -17.95
N LEU A 7 -1.67 -12.34 -16.93
CA LEU A 7 -3.06 -11.96 -17.07
C LEU A 7 -3.19 -10.46 -16.76
N PRO A 8 -3.97 -9.69 -17.53
CA PRO A 8 -4.22 -8.29 -17.18
C PRO A 8 -5.00 -8.21 -15.87
N VAL A 9 -4.35 -7.74 -14.82
CA VAL A 9 -4.95 -7.42 -13.52
C VAL A 9 -4.69 -5.94 -13.26
N PHE A 10 -5.73 -5.19 -12.95
CA PHE A 10 -5.65 -3.76 -12.72
C PHE A 10 -6.11 -3.44 -11.30
N VAL A 11 -5.37 -2.57 -10.62
CA VAL A 11 -5.79 -1.96 -9.36
C VAL A 11 -6.50 -0.65 -9.67
N ARG A 12 -7.62 -0.40 -8.99
CA ARG A 12 -8.39 0.83 -9.15
C ARG A 12 -7.62 2.02 -8.57
N GLU A 13 -7.78 3.21 -9.15
CA GLU A 13 -7.43 4.49 -8.52
C GLU A 13 -8.02 4.64 -7.10
N ASN A 14 -7.44 5.52 -6.27
CA ASN A 14 -7.82 5.68 -4.86
C ASN A 14 -7.78 4.38 -4.06
N THR A 15 -6.82 3.50 -4.38
CA THR A 15 -6.63 2.25 -3.64
C THR A 15 -5.32 2.28 -2.89
N VAL A 16 -5.36 1.82 -1.65
CA VAL A 16 -4.18 1.48 -0.87
C VAL A 16 -4.24 -0.02 -0.60
N LEU A 17 -3.36 -0.77 -1.25
CA LEU A 17 -3.30 -2.22 -1.16
C LEU A 17 -2.18 -2.62 -0.19
N ALA A 18 -2.53 -3.38 0.85
CA ALA A 18 -1.55 -3.98 1.74
C ALA A 18 -1.04 -5.29 1.14
N MET A 19 0.29 -5.41 0.99
CA MET A 19 0.95 -6.61 0.50
C MET A 19 1.99 -7.07 1.52
N GLY A 20 1.85 -8.28 2.02
CA GLY A 20 2.82 -8.87 2.94
C GLY A 20 4.11 -9.28 2.24
N GLU A 21 5.16 -9.51 3.04
CA GLU A 21 6.51 -9.85 2.55
C GLU A 21 6.63 -11.32 2.10
N ASN A 22 5.78 -12.21 2.62
CA ASN A 22 5.95 -13.66 2.42
C ASN A 22 5.25 -14.16 1.15
N ASP A 23 6.03 -14.74 0.23
CA ASP A 23 5.56 -15.36 -1.01
C ASP A 23 5.54 -16.89 -0.98
N GLN A 24 5.96 -17.51 0.13
CA GLN A 24 6.10 -18.96 0.29
C GLN A 24 4.92 -19.60 1.03
N LEU A 25 4.38 -18.93 2.05
CA LEU A 25 3.33 -19.46 2.91
C LEU A 25 2.12 -18.52 2.93
N PRO A 26 0.89 -19.07 2.93
CA PRO A 26 -0.31 -18.25 3.02
C PRO A 26 -0.59 -17.77 4.45
N ASP A 27 -0.15 -18.51 5.47
CA ASP A 27 -0.35 -18.22 6.89
C ASP A 27 0.95 -17.70 7.52
N TYR A 28 1.04 -16.38 7.66
CA TYR A 28 2.15 -15.66 8.26
C TYR A 28 1.63 -14.45 9.05
N GLU A 29 2.53 -13.69 9.66
CA GLU A 29 2.17 -12.43 10.30
C GLU A 29 1.96 -11.35 9.22
N TYR A 30 0.71 -11.12 8.81
CA TYR A 30 0.39 -10.26 7.66
C TYR A 30 0.78 -8.79 7.85
N ALA A 31 0.89 -8.33 9.10
CA ALA A 31 1.28 -6.96 9.40
C ALA A 31 2.81 -6.74 9.32
N GLU A 32 3.60 -7.78 9.59
CA GLU A 32 5.06 -7.69 9.62
C GLU A 32 5.60 -7.32 8.24
N ASN A 33 6.39 -6.24 8.19
CA ASN A 33 7.00 -5.68 6.98
C ASN A 33 6.01 -5.43 5.83
N VAL A 34 4.73 -5.16 6.15
CA VAL A 34 3.70 -4.95 5.15
C VAL A 34 4.03 -3.72 4.28
N VAL A 35 3.91 -3.88 2.96
CA VAL A 35 4.07 -2.79 2.00
C VAL A 35 2.70 -2.24 1.65
N LEU A 36 2.51 -0.94 1.86
CA LEU A 36 1.31 -0.20 1.47
C LEU A 36 1.50 0.36 0.07
N HIS A 37 0.89 -0.28 -0.92
CA HIS A 37 0.91 0.15 -2.31
C HIS A 37 -0.17 1.19 -2.58
N LEU A 38 0.24 2.43 -2.85
CA LEU A 38 -0.64 3.56 -3.15
C LEU A 38 -0.83 3.68 -4.67
N PHE A 39 -2.08 3.55 -5.12
CA PHE A 39 -2.47 3.65 -6.52
C PHE A 39 -3.31 4.90 -6.78
N GLU A 40 -2.72 5.87 -7.49
CA GLU A 40 -3.39 7.08 -7.98
C GLU A 40 -4.33 7.73 -6.94
N ILE A 41 -3.79 8.08 -5.77
CA ILE A 41 -4.54 8.75 -4.71
C ILE A 41 -4.90 10.15 -5.19
N LYS A 42 -6.19 10.42 -5.42
CA LYS A 42 -6.70 11.68 -5.93
C LYS A 42 -6.80 12.73 -4.82
N ASP A 43 -6.75 14.00 -5.23
CA ASP A 43 -6.91 15.11 -4.31
C ASP A 43 -8.26 15.02 -3.56
N GLY A 44 -8.23 15.29 -2.25
CA GLY A 44 -9.37 15.16 -1.36
C GLY A 44 -9.73 13.73 -0.96
N ALA A 45 -9.00 12.70 -1.42
CA ALA A 45 -9.24 11.33 -1.01
C ALA A 45 -8.82 11.09 0.46
N GLU A 46 -9.65 10.35 1.18
CA GLU A 46 -9.38 9.79 2.50
C GLU A 46 -9.66 8.29 2.44
N ILE A 47 -8.64 7.47 2.75
CA ILE A 47 -8.66 6.02 2.59
C ILE A 47 -8.14 5.38 3.87
N THR A 48 -8.90 4.44 4.41
CA THR A 48 -8.48 3.58 5.52
C THR A 48 -8.22 2.17 4.99
N THR A 49 -7.06 1.63 5.30
CA THR A 49 -6.66 0.26 4.96
C THR A 49 -6.43 -0.52 6.24
N GLU A 50 -7.13 -1.64 6.36
CA GLU A 50 -7.04 -2.53 7.52
C GLU A 50 -6.28 -3.79 7.12
N VAL A 51 -5.27 -4.14 7.90
CA VAL A 51 -4.57 -5.42 7.81
C VAL A 51 -5.07 -6.30 8.95
N THR A 52 -5.47 -7.52 8.61
CA THR A 52 -6.01 -8.50 9.56
C THR A 52 -5.00 -9.57 9.89
N ASP A 53 -5.20 -10.31 10.97
CA ASP A 53 -4.51 -11.57 11.22
C ASP A 53 -5.24 -12.75 10.54
N VAL A 54 -4.69 -13.96 10.68
CA VAL A 54 -5.28 -15.20 10.13
C VAL A 54 -6.69 -15.52 10.68
N SER A 55 -7.11 -14.88 11.78
CA SER A 55 -8.45 -15.01 12.35
C SER A 55 -9.46 -13.98 11.79
N GLY A 56 -8.98 -13.02 11.00
CA GLY A 56 -9.76 -11.92 10.45
C GLY A 56 -9.88 -10.71 11.38
N LYS A 57 -9.13 -10.67 12.48
CA LYS A 57 -9.10 -9.52 13.39
C LYS A 57 -8.15 -8.46 12.85
N THR A 58 -8.58 -7.20 12.79
CA THR A 58 -7.70 -6.08 12.42
C THR A 58 -6.57 -5.91 13.44
N VAL A 59 -5.33 -5.87 12.95
CA VAL A 59 -4.09 -5.76 13.73
C VAL A 59 -3.23 -4.56 13.36
N LEU A 60 -3.47 -3.95 12.19
CA LEU A 60 -2.87 -2.69 11.77
C LEU A 60 -3.88 -1.90 10.94
N VAL A 61 -3.93 -0.59 11.17
CA VAL A 61 -4.74 0.36 10.41
C VAL A 61 -3.84 1.44 9.83
N ALA A 62 -3.86 1.59 8.51
CA ALA A 62 -3.21 2.67 7.79
C ALA A 62 -4.26 3.68 7.32
N ASN A 63 -3.99 4.97 7.52
CA ASN A 63 -4.80 6.05 6.98
C ASN A 63 -4.00 6.84 5.96
N THR A 64 -4.54 6.94 4.75
CA THR A 64 -3.95 7.68 3.64
C THR A 64 -4.88 8.82 3.25
N LYS A 65 -4.36 10.04 3.22
CA LYS A 65 -5.10 11.23 2.80
C LYS A 65 -4.30 12.02 1.79
N ARG A 66 -4.97 12.60 0.79
CA ARG A 66 -4.35 13.61 -0.09
C ARG A 66 -4.98 14.98 0.07
N GLU A 67 -4.12 15.98 0.23
CA GLU A 67 -4.49 17.40 0.19
C GLU A 67 -3.58 18.13 -0.80
N GLY A 68 -4.15 18.56 -1.91
CA GLY A 68 -3.44 19.16 -3.04
C GLY A 68 -2.34 18.24 -3.58
N ASN A 69 -1.09 18.62 -3.31
CA ASN A 69 0.08 17.93 -3.82
C ASN A 69 0.82 17.09 -2.75
N THR A 70 0.20 16.89 -1.59
CA THR A 70 0.75 16.11 -0.49
C THR A 70 -0.15 14.93 -0.19
N VAL A 71 0.42 13.73 -0.12
CA VAL A 71 -0.23 12.53 0.41
C VAL A 71 0.38 12.20 1.77
N SER A 72 -0.45 12.16 2.80
CA SER A 72 -0.07 11.80 4.15
C SER A 72 -0.46 10.35 4.43
N VAL A 73 0.48 9.57 4.96
CA VAL A 73 0.25 8.18 5.37
C VAL A 73 0.62 8.02 6.84
N THR A 74 -0.33 7.56 7.65
CA THR A 74 -0.11 7.23 9.07
C THR A 74 -0.52 5.80 9.34
N VAL A 75 0.17 5.16 10.29
CA VAL A 75 -0.13 3.80 10.76
C VAL A 75 -0.19 3.80 12.28
N ASP A 76 -1.04 2.97 12.86
CA ASP A 76 -1.21 2.85 14.30
C ASP A 76 -0.20 1.91 14.98
N HIS A 77 0.38 0.98 14.23
CA HIS A 77 1.36 -0.01 14.73
C HIS A 77 2.68 0.02 13.93
N PRO A 78 3.51 1.08 14.06
CA PRO A 78 4.77 1.21 13.32
C PRO A 78 5.83 0.17 13.72
N GLN A 79 5.65 -0.55 14.84
CA GLN A 79 6.55 -1.62 15.27
C GLN A 79 6.56 -2.83 14.32
N TYR A 80 5.57 -2.98 13.45
CA TYR A 80 5.57 -3.99 12.38
C TYR A 80 6.38 -3.57 11.15
N HIS A 81 7.09 -2.43 11.23
CA HIS A 81 7.96 -1.92 10.18
C HIS A 81 7.31 -1.78 8.79
N PRO A 82 6.09 -1.21 8.68
CA PRO A 82 5.45 -1.03 7.38
C PRO A 82 6.23 -0.05 6.50
N SER A 83 6.11 -0.22 5.19
CA SER A 83 6.69 0.69 4.19
C SER A 83 5.64 1.10 3.16
N VAL A 84 5.95 2.12 2.35
CA VAL A 84 5.06 2.67 1.33
C VAL A 84 5.68 2.48 -0.05
N MET A 85 4.88 1.98 -0.99
CA MET A 85 5.22 1.93 -2.41
C MET A 85 4.26 2.82 -3.19
N VAL A 86 4.80 3.77 -3.95
CA VAL A 86 4.02 4.73 -4.73
C VAL A 86 3.98 4.35 -6.20
N HIS A 87 2.77 4.17 -6.74
CA HIS A 87 2.54 3.88 -8.16
C HIS A 87 1.90 5.07 -8.89
N GLY A 88 2.53 5.52 -9.98
CA GLY A 88 1.92 6.43 -10.95
C GLY A 88 1.62 7.86 -10.44
N MET A 89 2.17 8.27 -9.28
CA MET A 89 1.96 9.60 -8.71
C MET A 89 3.22 10.47 -8.81
N THR A 90 3.55 10.92 -10.02
CA THR A 90 4.68 11.84 -10.25
C THR A 90 4.42 13.22 -9.66
N GLY A 91 5.42 13.78 -8.96
CA GLY A 91 5.38 15.16 -8.46
C GLY A 91 4.57 15.36 -7.19
N VAL A 92 4.04 14.30 -6.58
CA VAL A 92 3.33 14.36 -5.29
C VAL A 92 4.33 14.14 -4.14
N ALA A 93 4.26 14.98 -3.11
CA ALA A 93 5.03 14.80 -1.89
C ALA A 93 4.37 13.73 -1.00
N ILE A 94 5.16 12.76 -0.52
CA ILE A 94 4.69 11.79 0.47
C ILE A 94 5.16 12.26 1.85
N GLN A 95 4.22 12.45 2.77
CA GLN A 95 4.48 12.83 4.14
C GLN A 95 4.19 11.63 5.06
N THR A 96 5.25 11.00 5.55
CA THR A 96 5.14 9.85 6.46
C THR A 96 6.46 9.65 7.22
N GLU A 97 6.40 8.90 8.31
CA GLU A 97 7.60 8.43 9.05
C GLU A 97 8.13 7.09 8.51
N LEU A 98 7.38 6.47 7.59
CA LEU A 98 7.70 5.19 6.99
C LEU A 98 8.74 5.31 5.86
N GLU A 99 9.40 4.21 5.55
CA GLU A 99 10.21 4.12 4.34
C GLU A 99 9.31 4.26 3.09
N VAL A 100 9.74 5.06 2.10
CA VAL A 100 9.00 5.32 0.87
C VAL A 100 9.81 4.91 -0.35
N ASN A 101 9.23 4.06 -1.17
CA ASN A 101 9.76 3.63 -2.45
C ASN A 101 8.81 4.06 -3.59
N TYR A 102 9.37 4.27 -4.79
CA TYR A 102 8.63 4.74 -5.96
C TYR A 102 8.81 3.77 -7.14
N THR A 103 7.74 3.57 -7.91
CA THR A 103 7.81 2.80 -9.15
C THR A 103 6.90 3.38 -10.23
N ASP A 104 7.44 3.47 -11.44
CA ASP A 104 6.68 3.86 -12.64
C ASP A 104 5.92 2.66 -13.25
N LYS A 105 6.15 1.45 -12.74
CA LYS A 105 5.42 0.25 -13.18
C LYS A 105 4.05 0.21 -12.49
N GLY A 106 2.99 0.28 -13.28
CA GLY A 106 1.62 0.00 -12.84
C GLY A 106 1.32 -1.48 -12.62
N VAL A 107 2.36 -2.29 -12.41
CA VAL A 107 2.32 -3.75 -12.27
C VAL A 107 3.04 -4.07 -10.97
N ILE A 108 2.36 -4.84 -10.10
CA ILE A 108 2.94 -5.50 -8.93
C ILE A 108 3.74 -6.70 -9.41
#